data_AF-A0A7L2G983-F1
#
_entry.id   AF-A0A7L2G983-F1
#
_cell.length_a   1.000
_cell.length_b   1.000
_cell.length_c   1.000
_cell.angle_alpha   90.00
_cell.angle_beta   90.00
_cell.angle_gamma   90.00
#
_symmetry.space_group_name_H-M   'P 1'
#
loop_
_entity.id
_entity.type
_entity.pdbx_description
1 polymer ?
#
loop_
_entity_poly.entity_id
_entity_poly.type
_entity_poly.pdbx_seq_one_letter_code
_entity_poly.pdbx_strand_id
1 'polypeptide(L)'
;PQTPVSPCPPCPHVPPSPRPAPSPCPHDAPHPRGCSGPRQVPSSTQGCRGWLSACPRATLQLCSPPGEKTKGMMGVSELLISTCVQCVLFSIFSAQPLLVVGFSGPLLVFEEAFYTFCSDHGMEYIVGRVWIGFWLILLVLVVVACEGSFLVRFLSRYTQEIFSFLISLIFIYETFSKLVTIFKQHPLQRHYNVTSAVQAGVPEPNTALLSFILMAGTFSLAFFLRKFKNSAFLPGKVRRLIGDFGVPISIFIMTLVDFFIKDTYTQKLSVPRGLEVTNASARGWFINPMGKDNSFPIWMMFASVAPALLVFILIFLETQITT
;
A
#
# COMPACT_ATOMS: atom_id res chain seq x y z
N PRO A 1 84.96 14.88 -52.36
CA PRO A 1 85.46 13.51 -52.58
C PRO A 1 85.26 12.67 -51.30
N GLN A 2 84.11 12.00 -51.24
CA GLN A 2 83.72 11.10 -50.17
C GLN A 2 84.64 9.87 -50.19
N THR A 3 85.22 9.53 -49.04
CA THR A 3 85.83 8.21 -48.79
C THR A 3 85.14 7.58 -47.57
N PRO A 4 84.89 6.26 -47.58
CA PRO A 4 83.85 5.63 -46.79
C PRO A 4 84.38 5.19 -45.42
N VAL A 5 83.58 5.37 -44.38
CA VAL A 5 83.79 4.73 -43.08
C VAL A 5 82.67 3.71 -42.86
N SER A 6 83.09 2.48 -42.63
CA SER A 6 82.32 1.27 -42.36
C SER A 6 81.29 1.42 -41.23
N PRO A 7 80.17 0.66 -41.27
CA PRO A 7 79.16 0.67 -40.21
C PRO A 7 79.70 0.09 -38.89
N CYS A 8 79.44 0.79 -37.78
CA CYS A 8 79.74 0.32 -36.41
C CYS A 8 78.81 -0.83 -36.00
N PRO A 9 79.29 -1.79 -35.18
CA PRO A 9 78.51 -2.92 -34.68
C PRO A 9 77.45 -2.48 -33.65
N PRO A 10 76.36 -3.27 -33.47
CA PRO A 10 75.26 -2.92 -32.56
C PRO A 10 75.67 -2.96 -31.09
N CYS A 11 75.22 -1.97 -30.31
CA CYS A 11 75.45 -1.86 -28.87
C CYS A 11 74.85 -3.04 -28.09
N PRO A 12 75.55 -3.58 -27.08
CA PRO A 12 75.01 -4.63 -26.22
C PRO A 12 73.91 -4.08 -25.29
N HIS A 13 72.76 -4.74 -25.29
CA HIS A 13 71.69 -4.54 -24.31
C HIS A 13 72.21 -4.95 -22.92
N VAL A 14 72.40 -3.97 -22.03
CA VAL A 14 72.65 -4.20 -20.61
C VAL A 14 71.30 -4.29 -19.89
N PRO A 15 70.92 -5.44 -19.31
CA PRO A 15 69.73 -5.53 -18.47
C PRO A 15 69.99 -4.83 -17.12
N PRO A 16 69.06 -4.02 -16.59
CA PRO A 16 69.20 -3.48 -15.25
C PRO A 16 69.08 -4.60 -14.21
N SER A 17 69.99 -4.58 -13.24
CA SER A 17 70.09 -5.47 -12.09
C SER A 17 68.82 -5.47 -11.22
N PRO A 18 68.47 -6.61 -10.60
CA PRO A 18 67.30 -6.72 -9.74
C PRO A 18 67.50 -5.92 -8.44
N ARG A 19 66.59 -4.98 -8.17
CA ARG A 19 66.48 -4.31 -6.86
C ARG A 19 66.00 -5.32 -5.80
N PRO A 20 66.47 -5.20 -4.55
CA PRO A 20 66.15 -6.14 -3.47
C PRO A 20 64.64 -6.14 -3.17
N ALA A 21 64.10 -7.33 -2.96
CA ALA A 21 62.72 -7.55 -2.58
C ALA A 21 62.41 -6.86 -1.23
N PRO A 22 61.34 -6.06 -1.12
CA PRO A 22 60.80 -5.70 0.18
C PRO A 22 60.17 -6.93 0.83
N SER A 23 60.52 -7.15 2.09
CA SER A 23 59.99 -8.14 3.03
C SER A 23 58.45 -8.25 3.00
N PRO A 24 57.88 -9.44 3.28
CA PRO A 24 56.44 -9.64 3.31
C PRO A 24 55.82 -8.83 4.46
N CYS A 25 55.02 -7.82 4.12
CA CYS A 25 54.12 -7.19 5.09
C CYS A 25 53.04 -8.21 5.48
N PRO A 26 52.84 -8.48 6.78
CA PRO A 26 51.86 -9.46 7.23
C PRO A 26 50.45 -8.98 6.92
N HIS A 27 49.66 -9.95 6.45
CA HIS A 27 48.22 -9.91 6.23
C HIS A 27 47.45 -9.00 7.18
N ASP A 28 46.69 -8.07 6.56
CA ASP A 28 45.30 -7.74 6.87
C ASP A 28 44.85 -7.94 8.33
N ALA A 29 45.23 -6.99 9.18
CA ALA A 29 44.42 -6.65 10.34
C ALA A 29 43.13 -5.97 9.84
N PRO A 30 41.92 -6.48 10.16
CA PRO A 30 40.69 -5.81 9.79
C PRO A 30 40.50 -4.60 10.72
N HIS A 31 40.95 -3.42 10.28
CA HIS A 31 40.41 -2.17 10.82
C HIS A 31 38.89 -2.16 10.54
N PRO A 32 38.07 -1.75 11.52
CA PRO A 32 36.61 -1.76 11.38
C PRO A 32 36.23 -0.68 10.38
N ARG A 33 36.01 -1.07 9.12
CA ARG A 33 35.18 -0.28 8.21
C ARG A 33 33.75 -0.37 8.70
N GLY A 34 33.47 0.40 9.73
CA GLY A 34 32.13 0.87 10.02
C GLY A 34 31.63 1.58 8.78
N CYS A 35 30.78 0.91 8.00
CA CYS A 35 29.86 1.56 7.10
C CYS A 35 28.88 2.38 7.95
N SER A 36 29.34 3.51 8.47
CA SER A 36 28.47 4.62 8.85
C SER A 36 27.95 5.28 7.56
N GLY A 37 27.14 4.53 6.82
CA GLY A 37 26.13 5.17 6.00
C GLY A 37 25.24 5.95 6.96
N PRO A 38 24.76 7.16 6.63
CA PRO A 38 23.83 7.85 7.50
C PRO A 38 22.60 6.95 7.62
N ARG A 39 22.43 6.29 8.77
CA ARG A 39 21.10 5.96 9.28
C ARG A 39 20.40 7.30 9.39
N GLN A 40 19.71 7.69 8.33
CA GLN A 40 18.67 8.70 8.43
C GLN A 40 17.59 8.05 9.28
N VAL A 41 17.77 8.13 10.59
CA VAL A 41 16.65 8.07 11.52
C VAL A 41 15.75 9.21 11.05
N PRO A 42 14.54 8.94 10.52
CA PRO A 42 13.62 10.03 10.24
C PRO A 42 13.50 10.80 11.55
N SER A 43 13.73 12.11 11.50
CA SER A 43 13.52 12.95 12.69
C SER A 43 12.15 12.59 13.27
N SER A 44 12.04 12.43 14.59
CA SER A 44 10.80 11.96 15.25
C SER A 44 9.56 12.71 14.76
N THR A 45 9.74 13.99 14.46
CA THR A 45 8.71 14.88 13.92
C THR A 45 8.36 14.61 12.45
N GLN A 46 9.27 14.08 11.64
CA GLN A 46 9.03 13.70 10.24
C GLN A 46 8.47 12.27 10.11
N GLY A 47 8.82 11.38 11.05
CA GLY A 47 8.08 10.15 11.31
C GLY A 47 6.62 10.50 11.64
N CYS A 48 6.34 11.10 12.79
CA CYS A 48 4.96 11.41 13.21
C CYS A 48 4.13 12.20 12.17
N ARG A 49 4.73 13.07 11.34
CA ARG A 49 4.03 13.78 10.25
C ARG A 49 3.69 12.90 9.05
N GLY A 50 4.56 11.98 8.65
CA GLY A 50 4.23 10.97 7.63
C GLY A 50 3.10 10.05 8.11
N TRP A 51 3.09 9.73 9.40
CA TRP A 51 2.15 8.83 10.06
C TRP A 51 0.70 9.37 10.09
N LEU A 52 0.52 10.65 10.43
CA LEU A 52 -0.79 11.30 10.42
C LEU A 52 -1.41 11.37 9.00
N SER A 53 -0.56 11.44 7.97
CA SER A 53 -0.98 11.44 6.56
C SER A 53 -1.19 10.04 5.97
N ALA A 54 -0.65 9.00 6.61
CA ALA A 54 -0.67 7.62 6.12
C ALA A 54 -1.90 6.84 6.62
N CYS A 55 -2.36 7.06 7.85
CA CYS A 55 -3.53 6.34 8.39
C CYS A 55 -4.84 6.58 7.62
N PRO A 56 -5.25 7.84 7.33
CA PRO A 56 -6.40 8.08 6.47
C PRO A 56 -6.11 7.62 5.04
N ARG A 57 -4.88 7.76 4.57
CA ARG A 57 -4.48 7.40 3.20
C ARG A 57 -4.55 5.91 2.96
N ALA A 58 -4.17 5.03 3.89
CA ALA A 58 -4.33 3.59 3.73
C ALA A 58 -5.81 3.18 3.61
N THR A 59 -6.69 3.80 4.41
CA THR A 59 -8.13 3.56 4.37
C THR A 59 -8.80 4.14 3.12
N LEU A 60 -8.31 5.28 2.63
CA LEU A 60 -8.79 5.95 1.42
C LEU A 60 -8.18 5.42 0.12
N GLN A 61 -7.01 4.76 0.20
CA GLN A 61 -6.32 4.17 -0.94
C GLN A 61 -6.85 2.78 -1.27
N LEU A 62 -7.70 2.21 -0.41
CA LEU A 62 -8.65 1.22 -0.86
C LEU A 62 -9.57 1.85 -1.92
N CYS A 63 -9.31 1.50 -3.17
CA CYS A 63 -9.92 2.08 -4.36
C CYS A 63 -11.43 1.75 -4.48
N SER A 64 -11.97 0.92 -3.58
CA SER A 64 -13.40 0.69 -3.39
C SER A 64 -13.74 0.78 -1.90
N PRO A 65 -14.66 1.68 -1.49
CA PRO A 65 -15.23 1.58 -0.16
C PRO A 65 -16.00 0.25 -0.03
N PRO A 66 -15.84 -0.50 1.09
CA PRO A 66 -16.52 -1.78 1.29
C PRO A 66 -18.05 -1.68 1.20
N GLY A 67 -18.61 -0.48 1.37
CA GLY A 67 -20.05 -0.22 1.33
C GLY A 67 -20.69 -0.46 -0.03
N GLU A 68 -19.97 -0.22 -1.12
CA GLU A 68 -20.52 -0.46 -2.47
C GLU A 68 -20.59 -1.96 -2.79
N LYS A 69 -19.70 -2.77 -2.22
CA LYS A 69 -19.66 -4.23 -2.44
C LYS A 69 -20.55 -5.00 -1.47
N THR A 70 -20.81 -4.46 -0.28
CA THR A 70 -21.62 -5.12 0.77
C THR A 70 -23.06 -4.59 0.86
N LYS A 71 -23.59 -3.95 -0.20
CA LYS A 71 -24.91 -3.29 -0.22
C LYS A 71 -25.16 -2.37 0.99
N GLY A 72 -24.13 -1.66 1.47
CA GLY A 72 -24.22 -0.77 2.63
C GLY A 72 -24.24 -1.47 3.99
N MET A 73 -23.94 -2.77 4.09
CA MET A 73 -23.84 -3.48 5.37
C MET A 73 -22.54 -3.15 6.14
N MET A 74 -21.51 -2.68 5.44
CA MET A 74 -20.30 -2.11 6.04
C MET A 74 -19.81 -0.92 5.23
N GLY A 75 -19.74 0.27 5.81
CA GLY A 75 -19.31 1.47 5.10
C GLY A 75 -17.93 1.97 5.50
N VAL A 76 -17.67 3.18 5.01
CA VAL A 76 -16.40 3.88 5.17
C VAL A 76 -16.26 4.43 6.59
N SER A 77 -17.37 4.84 7.23
CA SER A 77 -17.35 5.37 8.60
C SER A 77 -16.89 4.33 9.62
N GLU A 78 -17.41 3.10 9.56
CA GLU A 78 -17.03 2.04 10.48
C GLU A 78 -15.57 1.65 10.31
N LEU A 79 -15.09 1.60 9.06
CA LEU A 79 -13.70 1.30 8.75
C LEU A 79 -12.77 2.40 9.27
N LEU A 80 -13.11 3.68 9.07
CA LEU A 80 -12.34 4.81 9.56
C LEU A 80 -12.24 4.82 11.09
N ILE A 81 -13.36 4.59 11.80
CA ILE A 81 -13.36 4.52 13.27
C ILE A 81 -12.51 3.33 13.73
N SER A 82 -12.70 2.15 13.12
CA SER A 82 -11.94 0.94 13.46
C SER A 82 -10.44 1.14 13.29
N THR A 83 -9.99 1.66 12.15
CA THR A 83 -8.57 1.92 11.89
C THR A 83 -8.01 2.96 12.85
N CYS A 84 -8.74 4.05 13.13
CA CYS A 84 -8.28 5.06 14.08
C CYS A 84 -8.08 4.50 15.49
N VAL A 85 -9.06 3.75 16.00
CA VAL A 85 -8.97 3.13 17.33
C VAL A 85 -7.86 2.08 17.37
N GLN A 86 -7.77 1.23 16.35
CA GLN A 86 -6.72 0.20 16.25
C GLN A 86 -5.33 0.81 16.18
N CYS A 87 -5.12 1.88 15.41
CA CYS A 87 -3.83 2.57 15.32
C CYS A 87 -3.42 3.21 16.65
N VAL A 88 -4.36 3.82 17.39
CA VAL A 88 -4.06 4.37 18.72
C VAL A 88 -3.67 3.27 19.70
N LEU A 89 -4.44 2.18 19.76
CA LEU A 89 -4.13 1.03 20.62
C LEU A 89 -2.81 0.38 20.23
N PHE A 90 -2.57 0.15 18.94
CA PHE A 90 -1.33 -0.44 18.45
C PHE A 90 -0.12 0.47 18.73
N SER A 91 -0.27 1.78 18.62
CA SER A 91 0.83 2.72 18.93
C SER A 91 1.24 2.69 20.41
N ILE A 92 0.31 2.42 21.32
CA ILE A 92 0.57 2.36 22.77
C ILE A 92 1.18 1.01 23.18
N PHE A 93 0.72 -0.09 22.58
CA PHE A 93 1.04 -1.45 23.04
C PHE A 93 1.97 -2.26 22.11
N SER A 94 2.35 -1.74 20.93
CA SER A 94 3.18 -2.50 19.98
C SER A 94 4.68 -2.47 20.31
N ALA A 95 5.35 -3.58 19.99
CA ALA A 95 6.81 -3.68 20.03
C ALA A 95 7.48 -2.95 18.84
N GLN A 96 6.75 -2.75 17.73
CA GLN A 96 7.21 -2.07 16.52
C GLN A 96 6.18 -1.01 16.09
N PRO A 97 6.23 0.21 16.65
CA PRO A 97 5.31 1.28 16.30
C PRO A 97 5.56 1.85 14.89
N LEU A 98 6.51 1.29 14.14
CA LEU A 98 6.75 1.62 12.73
C LEU A 98 5.85 0.83 11.76
N LEU A 99 5.11 -0.16 12.25
CA LEU A 99 4.15 -0.92 11.44
C LEU A 99 2.80 -0.18 11.38
N VAL A 100 2.31 0.09 10.17
CA VAL A 100 0.98 0.68 9.95
C VAL A 100 -0.01 -0.45 9.75
N VAL A 101 -0.90 -0.64 10.73
CA VAL A 101 -2.01 -1.58 10.61
C VAL A 101 -3.14 -0.88 9.86
N GLY A 102 -3.59 -1.49 8.77
CA GLY A 102 -4.68 -0.95 7.97
C GLY A 102 -5.41 -2.07 7.26
N PHE A 103 -6.58 -1.74 6.72
CA PHE A 103 -7.32 -2.64 5.87
C PHE A 103 -6.58 -2.82 4.53
N SER A 104 -6.51 -4.04 4.02
CA SER A 104 -5.74 -4.37 2.82
C SER A 104 -6.64 -4.84 1.67
N GLY A 105 -6.14 -4.73 0.43
CA GLY A 105 -6.87 -5.17 -0.77
C GLY A 105 -7.30 -6.64 -0.72
N PRO A 106 -6.41 -7.59 -0.35
CA PRO A 106 -6.79 -8.99 -0.18
C PRO A 106 -7.91 -9.22 0.84
N LEU A 107 -7.91 -8.46 1.94
CA LEU A 107 -8.96 -8.53 2.95
C LEU A 107 -10.31 -8.03 2.40
N LEU A 108 -10.31 -7.00 1.52
CA LEU A 108 -11.52 -6.56 0.83
C LEU A 108 -12.13 -7.67 -0.03
N VAL A 109 -11.29 -8.33 -0.83
CA VAL A 109 -11.72 -9.41 -1.73
C VAL A 109 -12.30 -10.57 -0.94
N PHE A 110 -11.67 -10.91 0.19
CA PHE A 110 -12.20 -11.90 1.12
C PHE A 110 -13.58 -11.49 1.66
N GLU A 111 -13.75 -10.25 2.12
CA GLU A 111 -15.03 -9.75 2.65
C GLU A 111 -16.13 -9.74 1.57
N GLU A 112 -15.81 -9.40 0.30
CA GLU A 112 -16.75 -9.46 -0.83
C GLU A 112 -17.18 -10.91 -1.14
N ALA A 113 -16.23 -11.85 -1.14
CA ALA A 113 -16.52 -13.26 -1.34
C ALA A 113 -17.37 -13.83 -0.19
N PHE A 114 -17.04 -13.49 1.06
CA PHE A 114 -17.79 -13.93 2.23
C PHE A 114 -19.20 -13.34 2.26
N TYR A 115 -19.37 -12.08 1.87
CA TYR A 115 -20.68 -11.45 1.75
C TYR A 115 -21.56 -12.14 0.70
N THR A 116 -21.00 -12.43 -0.48
CA THR A 116 -21.71 -13.15 -1.55
C THR A 116 -22.15 -14.54 -1.08
N PHE A 117 -21.24 -15.28 -0.44
CA PHE A 117 -21.53 -16.58 0.16
C PHE A 117 -22.67 -16.52 1.19
N CYS A 118 -22.66 -15.55 2.11
CA CYS A 118 -23.72 -15.37 3.08
C CYS A 118 -25.06 -15.00 2.42
N SER A 119 -25.04 -14.17 1.38
CA SER A 119 -26.23 -13.78 0.63
C SER A 119 -26.85 -14.97 -0.12
N ASP A 120 -26.04 -15.83 -0.71
CA ASP A 120 -26.52 -17.00 -1.47
C ASP A 120 -27.16 -18.06 -0.56
N HIS A 121 -26.64 -18.19 0.67
CA HIS A 121 -27.17 -19.08 1.69
C HIS A 121 -28.23 -18.45 2.60
N GLY A 122 -28.62 -17.19 2.36
CA GLY A 122 -29.61 -16.47 3.18
C GLY A 122 -29.19 -16.26 4.64
N MET A 123 -27.89 -16.27 4.93
CA MET A 123 -27.35 -16.13 6.28
C MET A 123 -27.00 -14.68 6.60
N GLU A 124 -27.12 -14.30 7.88
CA GLU A 124 -26.76 -12.96 8.32
C GLU A 124 -25.24 -12.77 8.30
N TYR A 125 -24.73 -12.05 7.28
CA TYR A 125 -23.30 -11.77 7.06
C TYR A 125 -22.61 -11.25 8.34
N ILE A 126 -23.29 -10.36 9.07
CA ILE A 126 -22.67 -9.67 10.18
C ILE A 126 -22.43 -10.56 11.40
N VAL A 127 -23.30 -11.54 11.62
CA VAL A 127 -23.16 -12.55 12.67
C VAL A 127 -22.02 -13.50 12.32
N GLY A 128 -21.96 -13.95 11.06
CA GLY A 128 -20.86 -14.78 10.56
C GLY A 128 -19.50 -14.11 10.76
N ARG A 129 -19.43 -12.79 10.57
CA ARG A 129 -18.21 -12.01 10.80
C ARG A 129 -17.77 -11.96 12.27
N VAL A 130 -18.72 -11.89 13.21
CA VAL A 130 -18.41 -11.97 14.65
C VAL A 130 -17.80 -13.33 15.00
N TRP A 131 -18.34 -14.42 14.46
CA TRP A 131 -17.81 -15.77 14.66
C TRP A 131 -16.42 -15.94 14.05
N ILE A 132 -16.19 -15.42 12.84
CA ILE A 132 -14.83 -15.36 12.25
C ILE A 132 -13.87 -14.62 13.18
N GLY A 133 -14.30 -13.49 13.75
CA GLY A 133 -13.50 -12.73 14.72
C GLY A 133 -13.17 -13.51 15.99
N PHE A 134 -14.13 -14.27 16.53
CA PHE A 134 -13.90 -15.12 17.71
C PHE A 134 -12.86 -16.21 17.43
N TRP A 135 -12.97 -16.91 16.29
CA TRP A 135 -11.99 -17.90 15.87
C TRP A 135 -10.62 -17.29 15.58
N LEU A 136 -10.57 -16.08 15.02
CA LEU A 136 -9.31 -15.37 14.77
C LEU A 136 -8.59 -15.05 16.08
N ILE A 137 -9.30 -14.57 17.10
CA ILE A 137 -8.73 -14.33 18.44
C ILE A 137 -8.19 -15.63 19.04
N LEU A 138 -8.96 -16.72 18.95
CA LEU A 138 -8.53 -18.03 19.44
C LEU A 138 -7.27 -18.52 18.73
N LEU A 139 -7.24 -18.45 17.39
CA LEU A 139 -6.08 -18.86 16.59
C LEU A 139 -4.84 -18.02 16.91
N VAL A 140 -4.99 -16.70 17.05
CA VAL A 140 -3.88 -15.82 17.44
C VAL A 140 -3.35 -16.20 18.82
N LEU A 141 -4.22 -16.43 19.81
CA LEU A 141 -3.80 -16.83 21.15
C LEU A 141 -3.05 -18.16 21.14
N VAL A 142 -3.57 -19.17 20.43
CA VAL A 142 -2.92 -20.48 20.28
C VAL A 142 -1.55 -20.34 19.63
N VAL A 143 -1.43 -19.60 18.53
CA VAL A 143 -0.15 -19.41 17.83
C VAL A 143 0.86 -18.64 18.69
N VAL A 144 0.42 -17.64 19.44
CA VAL A 144 1.29 -16.91 20.37
C VAL A 144 1.76 -17.82 21.51
N ALA A 145 0.86 -18.65 22.07
CA ALA A 145 1.19 -19.58 23.15
C ALA A 145 2.13 -20.71 22.69
N CYS A 146 2.00 -21.17 21.44
CA CYS A 146 2.83 -22.24 20.86
C CYS A 146 4.15 -21.73 20.23
N GLU A 147 4.64 -20.54 20.61
CA GLU A 147 5.84 -19.92 20.02
C GLU A 147 5.82 -19.85 18.49
N GLY A 148 4.75 -19.32 17.91
CA GLY A 148 4.58 -19.17 16.45
C GLY A 148 5.66 -18.33 15.75
N SER A 149 6.57 -17.69 16.50
CA SER A 149 7.77 -17.03 15.98
C SER A 149 8.69 -17.98 15.19
N PHE A 150 8.61 -19.30 15.41
CA PHE A 150 9.30 -20.28 14.58
C PHE A 150 8.83 -20.26 13.11
N LEU A 151 7.52 -20.04 12.87
CA LEU A 151 6.94 -20.06 11.52
C LEU A 151 7.53 -18.94 10.64
N VAL A 152 7.87 -17.81 11.25
CA VAL A 152 8.50 -16.66 10.59
C VAL A 152 9.87 -17.01 10.01
N ARG A 153 10.61 -17.95 10.62
CA ARG A 153 11.94 -18.36 10.14
C ARG A 153 11.89 -19.08 8.79
N PHE A 154 10.74 -19.63 8.40
CA PHE A 154 10.57 -20.26 7.08
C PHE A 154 10.32 -19.26 5.96
N LEU A 155 10.03 -17.99 6.28
CA LEU A 155 9.90 -16.92 5.29
C LEU A 155 11.29 -16.44 4.89
N SER A 156 11.78 -16.99 3.79
CA SER A 156 13.04 -16.55 3.19
C SER A 156 12.94 -15.15 2.57
N ARG A 157 14.08 -14.47 2.39
CA ARG A 157 14.17 -13.22 1.63
C ARG A 157 13.58 -13.37 0.22
N TYR A 158 13.78 -14.53 -0.41
CA TYR A 158 13.24 -14.82 -1.74
C TYR A 158 11.71 -14.77 -1.78
N THR A 159 11.05 -15.39 -0.79
CA THR A 159 9.58 -15.34 -0.68
C THR A 159 9.05 -13.94 -0.38
N GLN A 160 9.77 -13.17 0.44
CA GLN A 160 9.42 -11.77 0.74
C GLN A 160 9.49 -10.88 -0.51
N GLU A 161 10.54 -11.03 -1.32
CA GLU A 161 10.71 -10.28 -2.57
C GLU A 161 9.59 -10.60 -3.58
N ILE A 162 9.28 -11.89 -3.80
CA ILE A 162 8.19 -12.32 -4.70
C ILE A 162 6.85 -11.76 -4.23
N PHE A 163 6.55 -11.85 -2.93
CA PHE A 163 5.28 -11.38 -2.41
C PHE A 163 5.15 -9.85 -2.49
N SER A 164 6.23 -9.12 -2.21
CA SER A 164 6.25 -7.66 -2.36
C SER A 164 5.99 -7.22 -3.82
N PHE A 165 6.53 -7.97 -4.78
CA PHE A 165 6.26 -7.77 -6.20
C PHE A 165 4.81 -8.11 -6.56
N LEU A 166 4.27 -9.22 -6.04
CA LEU A 166 2.89 -9.65 -6.27
C LEU A 166 1.88 -8.62 -5.76
N ILE A 167 2.03 -8.12 -4.52
CA ILE A 167 1.15 -7.07 -3.98
C ILE A 167 1.23 -5.81 -4.85
N SER A 168 2.44 -5.41 -5.24
CA SER A 168 2.63 -4.24 -6.09
C SER A 168 1.92 -4.40 -7.43
N LEU A 169 1.99 -5.60 -8.04
CA LEU A 169 1.30 -5.92 -9.29
C LEU A 169 -0.22 -5.93 -9.13
N ILE A 170 -0.75 -6.50 -8.04
CA ILE A 170 -2.18 -6.48 -7.72
C ILE A 170 -2.68 -5.05 -7.57
N PHE A 171 -1.96 -4.20 -6.83
CA PHE A 171 -2.34 -2.80 -6.61
C PHE A 171 -2.38 -2.00 -7.92
N ILE A 172 -1.38 -2.20 -8.80
CA ILE A 172 -1.35 -1.58 -10.13
C ILE A 172 -2.55 -2.08 -10.96
N TYR A 173 -2.79 -3.39 -11.00
CA TYR A 173 -3.90 -3.99 -11.73
C TYR A 173 -5.26 -3.46 -11.26
N GLU A 174 -5.49 -3.41 -9.95
CA GLU A 174 -6.74 -2.90 -9.37
C GLU A 174 -7.01 -1.45 -9.78
N THR A 175 -5.97 -0.60 -9.73
CA THR A 175 -6.08 0.82 -10.12
C THR A 175 -6.52 0.96 -11.59
N PHE A 176 -5.93 0.17 -12.50
CA PHE A 176 -6.33 0.18 -13.91
C PHE A 176 -7.71 -0.44 -14.15
N SER A 177 -8.06 -1.53 -13.46
CA SER A 177 -9.40 -2.13 -13.55
C SER A 177 -10.49 -1.14 -13.12
N LYS A 178 -10.24 -0.33 -12.09
CA LYS A 178 -11.15 0.73 -11.65
C LYS A 178 -11.31 1.83 -12.70
N LEU A 179 -10.21 2.28 -13.29
CA LEU A 179 -10.27 3.22 -14.42
C LEU A 179 -11.10 2.64 -15.58
N VAL A 180 -10.91 1.37 -15.93
CA VAL A 180 -11.71 0.70 -16.97
C VAL A 180 -13.19 0.62 -16.58
N THR A 181 -13.53 0.38 -15.31
CA THR A 181 -14.91 0.44 -14.84
C THR A 181 -15.54 1.82 -15.02
N ILE A 182 -14.79 2.90 -14.77
CA ILE A 182 -15.27 4.28 -15.02
C ILE A 182 -15.54 4.48 -16.52
N PHE A 183 -14.66 3.99 -17.40
CA PHE A 183 -14.86 4.03 -18.85
C PHE A 183 -16.07 3.21 -19.31
N LYS A 184 -16.40 2.11 -18.63
CA LYS A 184 -17.61 1.32 -18.90
C LYS A 184 -18.88 2.00 -18.41
N GLN A 185 -18.83 2.67 -17.25
CA GLN A 185 -19.97 3.43 -16.70
C GLN A 185 -20.27 4.68 -17.52
N HIS A 186 -19.23 5.34 -18.03
CA HIS A 186 -19.31 6.55 -18.86
C HIS A 186 -18.69 6.29 -20.24
N PRO A 187 -19.39 5.54 -21.13
CA PRO A 187 -18.87 5.21 -22.45
C PRO A 187 -18.69 6.47 -23.30
N LEU A 188 -17.63 6.51 -24.09
CA LEU A 188 -17.35 7.59 -25.03
C LEU A 188 -18.33 7.52 -26.21
N GLN A 189 -19.45 8.23 -26.09
CA GLN A 189 -20.44 8.37 -27.15
C GLN A 189 -20.32 9.75 -27.83
N ARG A 190 -20.75 9.86 -29.09
CA ARG A 190 -20.77 11.15 -29.81
C ARG A 190 -21.98 12.00 -29.46
N HIS A 191 -23.11 11.36 -29.17
CA HIS A 191 -24.33 12.00 -28.73
C HIS A 191 -24.71 11.47 -27.35
N TYR A 192 -24.95 12.39 -26.42
CA TYR A 192 -25.46 12.09 -25.09
C TYR A 192 -26.86 12.67 -24.97
N ASN A 193 -27.80 11.90 -24.43
CA ASN A 193 -29.10 12.42 -24.02
C ASN A 193 -28.94 13.11 -22.66
N VAL A 194 -28.45 14.35 -22.69
CA VAL A 194 -28.22 15.14 -21.47
C VAL A 194 -29.58 15.53 -20.90
N THR A 195 -29.92 14.98 -19.73
CA THR A 195 -31.02 15.50 -18.90
C THR A 195 -30.44 16.51 -17.93
N SER A 196 -31.11 17.64 -17.67
CA SER A 196 -30.58 18.76 -16.86
C SER A 196 -30.37 18.45 -15.37
N ALA A 197 -30.48 17.19 -14.96
CA ALA A 197 -30.29 16.75 -13.59
C ALA A 197 -29.10 15.77 -13.56
N VAL A 198 -28.21 15.98 -12.59
CA VAL A 198 -27.06 15.10 -12.34
C VAL A 198 -27.57 13.93 -11.52
N GLN A 199 -27.80 12.77 -12.14
CA GLN A 199 -28.16 11.53 -11.44
C GLN A 199 -27.02 10.51 -11.47
N ALA A 200 -26.83 9.83 -10.34
CA ALA A 200 -25.93 8.68 -10.25
C ALA A 200 -26.42 7.58 -11.21
N GLY A 201 -25.58 7.21 -12.18
CA GLY A 201 -25.87 6.15 -13.16
C GLY A 201 -26.24 6.63 -14.57
N VAL A 202 -26.32 7.95 -14.81
CA VAL A 202 -26.45 8.50 -16.17
C VAL A 202 -25.05 8.67 -16.78
N PRO A 203 -24.81 8.20 -18.02
CA PRO A 203 -23.51 8.36 -18.66
C PRO A 203 -23.28 9.83 -19.03
N GLU A 204 -22.51 10.52 -18.19
CA GLU A 204 -22.08 11.90 -18.43
C GLU A 204 -20.96 11.99 -19.50
N PRO A 205 -21.00 12.99 -20.39
CA PRO A 205 -19.94 13.23 -21.36
C PRO A 205 -18.61 13.54 -20.69
N ASN A 206 -17.51 13.14 -21.34
CA ASN A 206 -16.12 13.52 -21.03
C ASN A 206 -15.58 13.14 -19.63
N THR A 207 -16.42 12.59 -18.75
CA THR A 207 -16.08 12.18 -17.38
C THR A 207 -14.94 11.16 -17.35
N ALA A 208 -15.01 10.15 -18.22
CA ALA A 208 -14.00 9.09 -18.31
C ALA A 208 -12.62 9.64 -18.72
N LEU A 209 -12.60 10.54 -19.71
CA LEU A 209 -11.37 11.14 -20.22
C LEU A 209 -10.74 12.10 -19.20
N LEU A 210 -11.56 12.91 -18.52
CA LEU A 210 -11.10 13.79 -17.43
C LEU A 210 -10.52 12.96 -16.28
N SER A 211 -11.17 11.86 -15.90
CA SER A 211 -10.69 10.95 -14.85
C SER A 211 -9.33 10.33 -15.21
N PHE A 212 -9.12 9.96 -16.47
CA PHE A 212 -7.82 9.48 -16.96
C PHE A 212 -6.74 10.56 -16.88
N ILE A 213 -7.06 11.79 -17.30
CA ILE A 213 -6.11 12.93 -17.23
C ILE A 213 -5.73 13.24 -15.79
N LEU A 214 -6.69 13.26 -14.85
CA LEU A 214 -6.43 13.51 -13.43
C LEU A 214 -5.57 12.41 -12.81
N MET A 215 -5.82 11.14 -13.15
CA MET A 215 -5.00 10.01 -12.71
C MET A 215 -3.56 10.10 -13.24
N ALA A 216 -3.40 10.24 -14.56
CA ALA A 216 -2.09 10.33 -15.21
C ALA A 216 -1.31 11.58 -14.78
N GLY A 217 -2.01 12.70 -14.60
CA GLY A 217 -1.46 13.97 -14.12
C GLY A 217 -0.95 13.87 -12.69
N THR A 218 -1.74 13.28 -11.77
CA THR A 218 -1.32 13.09 -10.37
C THR A 218 -0.10 12.18 -10.29
N PHE A 219 -0.08 11.08 -11.05
CA PHE A 219 1.05 10.15 -11.10
C PHE A 219 2.31 10.82 -11.66
N SER A 220 2.20 11.52 -12.79
CA SER A 220 3.33 12.17 -13.45
C SER A 220 3.93 13.27 -12.57
N LEU A 221 3.08 14.09 -11.92
CA LEU A 221 3.51 15.15 -11.02
C LEU A 221 4.18 14.58 -9.76
N ALA A 222 3.60 13.52 -9.17
CA ALA A 222 4.20 12.86 -8.00
C ALA A 222 5.56 12.23 -8.34
N PHE A 223 5.68 11.60 -9.51
CA PHE A 223 6.94 11.03 -9.99
C PHE A 223 7.99 12.12 -10.25
N PHE A 224 7.59 13.24 -10.84
CA PHE A 224 8.48 14.38 -11.06
C PHE A 224 8.98 14.98 -9.75
N LEU A 225 8.08 15.25 -8.78
CA LEU A 225 8.47 15.77 -7.46
C LEU A 225 9.38 14.79 -6.69
N ARG A 226 9.22 13.48 -6.90
CA ARG A 226 10.11 12.46 -6.33
C ARG A 226 11.50 12.49 -6.97
N LYS A 227 11.60 12.62 -8.30
CA LYS A 227 12.88 12.78 -9.02
C LYS A 227 13.57 14.09 -8.63
N PHE A 228 12.80 15.15 -8.40
CA PHE A 228 13.29 16.46 -8.00
C PHE A 228 14.04 16.44 -6.65
N LYS A 229 13.70 15.50 -5.75
CA LYS A 229 14.44 15.27 -4.50
C LYS A 229 15.94 15.02 -4.70
N ASN A 230 16.34 14.43 -5.83
CA ASN A 230 17.73 14.11 -6.14
C ASN A 230 18.38 15.14 -7.07
N SER A 231 17.62 16.11 -7.57
CA SER A 231 18.09 17.12 -8.52
C SER A 231 18.96 18.19 -7.85
N ALA A 232 19.92 18.76 -8.56
CA ALA A 232 20.88 19.74 -8.01
C ALA A 232 20.34 21.18 -7.93
N PHE A 233 19.15 21.46 -8.46
CA PHE A 233 18.65 22.81 -8.71
C PHE A 233 18.26 23.64 -7.45
N LEU A 234 18.08 23.04 -6.27
CA LEU A 234 17.60 23.75 -5.07
C LEU A 234 18.44 23.52 -3.80
N PRO A 235 18.44 24.46 -2.84
CA PRO A 235 19.09 24.31 -1.54
C PRO A 235 18.57 23.07 -0.78
N GLY A 236 19.49 22.37 -0.12
CA GLY A 236 19.26 20.98 0.35
C GLY A 236 18.09 20.79 1.32
N LYS A 237 17.72 21.80 2.12
CA LYS A 237 16.56 21.71 3.03
C LYS A 237 15.23 21.75 2.28
N VAL A 238 15.08 22.68 1.34
CA VAL A 238 13.85 22.86 0.54
C VAL A 238 13.63 21.65 -0.37
N ARG A 239 14.71 21.14 -0.98
CA ARG A 239 14.65 19.95 -1.85
C ARG A 239 14.14 18.70 -1.12
N ARG A 240 14.59 18.47 0.13
CA ARG A 240 14.09 17.35 0.95
C ARG A 240 12.62 17.53 1.28
N LEU A 241 12.24 18.74 1.71
CA LEU A 241 10.85 19.05 2.02
C LEU A 241 9.91 18.79 0.83
N ILE A 242 10.24 19.32 -0.35
CA ILE A 242 9.43 19.13 -1.57
C ILE A 242 9.37 17.65 -1.98
N GLY A 243 10.48 16.92 -1.87
CA GLY A 243 10.53 15.50 -2.18
C GLY A 243 9.69 14.64 -1.23
N ASP A 244 9.68 14.97 0.05
CA ASP A 244 8.96 14.22 1.09
C ASP A 244 7.45 14.54 1.11
N PHE A 245 7.06 15.78 0.73
CA PHE A 245 5.66 16.20 0.56
C PHE A 245 5.14 16.06 -0.89
N GLY A 246 5.90 15.43 -1.79
CA GLY A 246 5.58 15.40 -3.21
C GLY A 246 4.23 14.76 -3.54
N VAL A 247 3.86 13.66 -2.87
CA VAL A 247 2.57 12.99 -3.11
C VAL A 247 1.39 13.85 -2.62
N PRO A 248 1.35 14.35 -1.36
CA PRO A 248 0.32 15.31 -0.93
C PRO A 248 0.19 16.54 -1.82
N ILE A 249 1.30 17.15 -2.22
CA ILE A 249 1.30 18.34 -3.10
C ILE A 249 0.69 18.01 -4.46
N SER A 250 0.99 16.84 -5.02
CA SER A 250 0.46 16.43 -6.32
C SER A 250 -1.06 16.24 -6.28
N ILE A 251 -1.56 15.62 -5.21
CA ILE A 251 -3.00 15.46 -4.97
C ILE A 251 -3.65 16.85 -4.88
N PHE A 252 -3.10 17.75 -4.06
CA PHE A 252 -3.63 19.10 -3.89
C PHE A 252 -3.73 19.87 -5.22
N ILE A 253 -2.67 19.86 -6.02
CA ILE A 253 -2.65 20.54 -7.33
C ILE A 253 -3.72 19.96 -8.26
N MET A 254 -3.83 18.63 -8.37
CA MET A 254 -4.82 18.00 -9.25
C MET A 254 -6.26 18.19 -8.76
N THR A 255 -6.48 18.23 -7.44
CA THR A 255 -7.80 18.59 -6.89
C THR A 255 -8.17 20.05 -7.14
N LEU A 256 -7.20 20.96 -7.22
CA LEU A 256 -7.47 22.35 -7.63
C LEU A 256 -7.84 22.43 -9.11
N VAL A 257 -7.18 21.66 -9.98
CA VAL A 257 -7.54 21.58 -11.40
C VAL A 257 -8.98 21.07 -11.55
N ASP A 258 -9.36 20.00 -10.84
CA ASP A 258 -10.74 19.51 -10.81
C ASP A 258 -11.73 20.56 -10.29
N PHE A 259 -11.35 21.37 -9.30
CA PHE A 259 -12.20 22.44 -8.78
C PHE A 259 -12.48 23.56 -9.80
N PHE A 260 -11.51 23.87 -10.66
CA PHE A 260 -11.68 24.87 -11.72
C PHE A 260 -12.51 24.35 -12.90
N ILE A 261 -12.48 23.04 -13.17
CA ILE A 261 -13.28 22.40 -14.23
C ILE A 261 -14.65 22.02 -13.66
N LYS A 262 -15.59 22.96 -13.65
CA LYS A 262 -16.96 22.73 -13.12
C LYS A 262 -17.94 22.11 -14.11
N ASP A 263 -17.58 22.11 -15.40
CA ASP A 263 -18.47 21.73 -16.50
C ASP A 263 -18.53 20.21 -16.75
N THR A 264 -17.81 19.41 -15.97
CA THR A 264 -17.76 17.95 -16.14
C THR A 264 -17.85 17.26 -14.79
N TYR A 265 -18.71 16.24 -14.72
CA TYR A 265 -18.83 15.42 -13.53
C TYR A 265 -17.54 14.60 -13.32
N THR A 266 -17.10 14.48 -12.08
CA THR A 266 -16.02 13.59 -11.67
C THR A 266 -16.46 12.80 -10.45
N GLN A 267 -16.05 11.53 -10.37
CA GLN A 267 -16.36 10.69 -9.22
C GLN A 267 -15.55 11.18 -8.02
N LYS A 268 -16.23 11.82 -7.07
CA LYS A 268 -15.63 12.32 -5.83
C LYS A 268 -15.83 11.32 -4.70
N LEU A 269 -14.89 11.33 -3.77
CA LEU A 269 -14.98 10.51 -2.57
C LEU A 269 -16.23 10.92 -1.77
N SER A 270 -17.19 10.00 -1.66
CA SER A 270 -18.37 10.17 -0.82
C SER A 270 -18.01 9.88 0.63
N VAL A 271 -17.81 10.93 1.42
CA VAL A 271 -17.58 10.80 2.87
C VAL A 271 -18.93 10.97 3.57
N PRO A 272 -19.31 10.04 4.47
CA PRO A 272 -20.53 10.20 5.26
C PRO A 272 -20.42 11.46 6.13
N ARG A 273 -21.52 12.23 6.21
CA ARG A 273 -21.54 13.50 6.96
C ARG A 273 -21.48 13.32 8.48
N GLY A 274 -21.72 12.11 8.98
CA GLY A 274 -21.71 11.78 10.40
C GLY A 274 -21.09 10.41 10.67
N LEU A 275 -20.74 10.17 11.94
CA LEU A 275 -20.33 8.87 12.46
C LEU A 275 -21.58 7.97 12.67
N GLU A 276 -22.30 7.73 11.59
CA GLU A 276 -23.47 6.85 11.60
C GLU A 276 -23.08 5.47 11.05
N VAL A 277 -23.73 4.45 11.57
CA VAL A 277 -23.71 3.12 10.97
C VAL A 277 -24.38 3.21 9.60
N THR A 278 -23.78 2.58 8.60
CA THR A 278 -24.17 2.67 7.19
C THR A 278 -25.63 2.27 6.95
N ASN A 279 -26.19 1.45 7.85
CA ASN A 279 -27.60 1.15 7.92
C ASN A 279 -28.12 1.18 9.36
N ALA A 280 -28.52 2.37 9.83
CA ALA A 280 -29.02 2.60 11.19
C ALA A 280 -30.38 1.94 11.48
N SER A 281 -31.18 1.62 10.45
CA SER A 281 -32.47 0.95 10.62
C SER A 281 -32.35 -0.57 10.73
N ALA A 282 -31.31 -1.18 10.13
CA ALA A 282 -31.07 -2.62 10.22
C ALA A 282 -30.21 -3.04 11.43
N ARG A 283 -29.29 -2.18 11.91
CA ARG A 283 -28.26 -2.60 12.89
C ARG A 283 -27.96 -1.58 13.99
N GLY A 284 -27.60 -2.10 15.17
CA GLY A 284 -26.92 -1.34 16.23
C GLY A 284 -25.39 -1.47 16.15
N TRP A 285 -24.68 -0.69 16.96
CA TRP A 285 -23.21 -0.81 17.08
C TRP A 285 -22.77 -2.18 17.61
N PHE A 286 -23.51 -2.72 18.59
CA PHE A 286 -23.30 -4.05 19.13
C PHE A 286 -24.11 -5.10 18.36
N ILE A 287 -23.46 -6.21 17.98
CA ILE A 287 -24.08 -7.31 17.25
C ILE A 287 -24.28 -8.49 18.20
N ASN A 288 -25.48 -9.05 18.24
CA ASN A 288 -25.73 -10.27 18.99
C ASN A 288 -25.14 -11.48 18.24
N PRO A 289 -24.24 -12.28 18.84
CA PRO A 289 -23.63 -13.44 18.19
C PRO A 289 -24.63 -14.56 17.83
N MET A 290 -25.85 -14.55 18.37
CA MET A 290 -26.90 -15.52 18.04
C MET A 290 -27.86 -15.07 16.91
N GLY A 291 -27.62 -13.89 16.32
CA GLY A 291 -28.50 -13.29 15.32
C GLY A 291 -29.61 -12.44 15.94
N LYS A 292 -30.11 -11.46 15.18
CA LYS A 292 -31.20 -10.58 15.61
C LYS A 292 -32.53 -10.96 14.97
N ASP A 293 -32.52 -11.24 13.67
CA ASP A 293 -33.74 -11.51 12.89
C ASP A 293 -33.89 -12.99 12.50
N ASN A 294 -32.78 -13.70 12.26
CA ASN A 294 -32.76 -15.14 11.95
C ASN A 294 -31.78 -15.87 12.87
N SER A 295 -32.17 -17.05 13.36
CA SER A 295 -31.26 -17.90 14.13
C SER A 295 -30.09 -18.35 13.25
N PHE A 296 -28.88 -17.90 13.57
CA PHE A 296 -27.69 -18.28 12.81
C PHE A 296 -27.42 -19.78 12.98
N PRO A 297 -27.22 -20.55 11.90
CA PRO A 297 -27.07 -22.00 12.00
C PRO A 297 -25.80 -22.38 12.77
N ILE A 298 -25.95 -23.27 13.76
CA ILE A 298 -24.86 -23.71 14.63
C ILE A 298 -23.70 -24.35 13.84
N TRP A 299 -24.02 -25.11 12.79
CA TRP A 299 -23.00 -25.68 11.90
C TRP A 299 -22.09 -24.59 11.31
N MET A 300 -22.65 -23.45 10.92
CA MET A 300 -21.89 -22.34 10.33
C MET A 300 -21.00 -21.65 11.37
N MET A 301 -21.38 -21.66 12.65
CA MET A 301 -20.55 -21.13 13.74
C MET A 301 -19.22 -21.90 13.82
N PHE A 302 -19.26 -23.24 13.72
CA PHE A 302 -18.04 -24.06 13.68
C PHE A 302 -17.34 -24.00 12.33
N ALA A 303 -18.09 -24.00 11.22
CA ALA A 303 -17.52 -23.91 9.88
C ALA A 303 -16.74 -22.60 9.64
N SER A 304 -17.07 -21.52 10.38
CA SER A 304 -16.38 -20.24 10.30
C SER A 304 -14.91 -20.26 10.73
N VAL A 305 -14.42 -21.36 11.32
CA VAL A 305 -12.98 -21.58 11.57
C VAL A 305 -12.17 -21.59 10.27
N ALA A 306 -12.72 -22.09 9.17
CA ALA A 306 -12.04 -22.16 7.88
C ALA A 306 -11.78 -20.75 7.28
N PRO A 307 -12.79 -19.86 7.16
CA PRO A 307 -12.54 -18.48 6.76
C PRO A 307 -11.68 -17.72 7.76
N ALA A 308 -11.80 -17.98 9.06
CA ALA A 308 -10.93 -17.36 10.07
C ALA A 308 -9.46 -17.75 9.91
N LEU A 309 -9.17 -19.02 9.60
CA LEU A 309 -7.81 -19.48 9.31
C LEU A 309 -7.24 -18.79 8.06
N LEU A 310 -8.05 -18.61 7.02
CA LEU A 310 -7.64 -17.91 5.81
C LEU A 310 -7.29 -16.45 6.12
N VAL A 311 -8.17 -15.73 6.84
CA VAL A 311 -7.91 -14.33 7.24
C VAL A 311 -6.68 -14.24 8.14
N PHE A 312 -6.51 -15.18 9.07
CA PHE A 312 -5.33 -15.24 9.93
C PHE A 312 -4.05 -15.37 9.10
N ILE A 313 -4.02 -16.28 8.11
CA ILE A 313 -2.86 -16.45 7.22
C ILE A 313 -2.59 -15.17 6.41
N LEU A 314 -3.63 -14.51 5.88
CA LEU A 314 -3.47 -13.25 5.14
C LEU A 314 -2.85 -12.15 6.02
N ILE A 315 -3.41 -11.93 7.21
CA ILE A 315 -2.90 -10.91 8.15
C ILE A 315 -1.49 -11.27 8.62
N PHE A 316 -1.23 -12.53 8.92
CA PHE A 316 0.09 -12.99 9.36
C PHE A 316 1.15 -12.77 8.28
N LEU A 317 0.89 -13.18 7.04
CA LEU A 317 1.84 -12.98 5.93
C LEU A 317 2.07 -11.49 5.64
N GLU A 318 1.00 -10.68 5.61
CA GLU A 318 1.11 -9.24 5.38
C GLU A 318 1.93 -8.56 6.49
N THR A 319 1.71 -8.93 7.75
CA THR A 319 2.45 -8.38 8.89
C THR A 319 3.92 -8.79 8.86
N GLN A 320 4.23 -10.06 8.58
CA GLN A 320 5.61 -10.55 8.58
C GLN A 320 6.46 -10.04 7.41
N ILE A 321 5.83 -9.69 6.30
CA ILE A 321 6.55 -9.16 5.12
C ILE A 321 6.78 -7.66 5.27
N THR A 322 6.00 -6.98 6.12
CA THR A 322 6.15 -5.55 6.40
C THR A 322 7.10 -5.26 7.59
N THR A 323 7.31 -6.22 8.50
CA THR A 323 8.31 -6.13 9.59
C THR A 323 9.73 -6.42 9.12
#